data_AF-A0A6C0CGI2-F1
#
_entry.id   AF-A0A6C0CGI2-F1
#
_cell.length_a   1.000
_cell.length_b   1.000
_cell.length_c   1.000
_cell.angle_alpha   90.00
_cell.angle_beta   90.00
_cell.angle_gamma   90.00
#
_symmetry.space_group_name_H-M   'P 1'
#
loop_
_entity.id
_entity.type
_entity.pdbx_description
1 polymer ?
#
loop_
_entity_poly.entity_id
_entity_poly.type
_entity_poly.pdbx_seq_one_letter_code
_entity_poly.pdbx_strand_id
1 'polypeptide(L)'
;MACTAVRHHKVEGCKLKPIQDGLCKMHLNSKKLKGPKEWIMEQLDMRFENERFILRKQEKDGKDVSEELAVLSLRWRMQTSKLYATVNDMADTPADVAWRQARLIREDRRRREDEIRFERHRQEVLDRQAPWRPVDGLWIDIPPLAPAVPVEFHEDNQNIHLAVTVNEVVKKTIQKVITIPVPTEYGHNMDTLSKTPGEIIAECKLSIAAGKLLMEKYTSNETIYDMVEGIYGKTLDSVWQYIKNSSDKAVLIKTLKTELEDNIGMCAQGNLTRLCNVLQGYLDDMPAPSIAEILGDLLPPLINITDLTVRREKALQIMRTHNVPEDQQDMWLEALMA
;
A
#
# COMPACT_ATOMS: atom_id res chain seq x y z
N MET A 1 -26.08 10.34 -35.58
CA MET A 1 -24.62 10.10 -35.55
C MET A 1 -24.24 9.55 -34.19
N ALA A 2 -23.38 8.53 -34.12
CA ALA A 2 -22.87 7.99 -32.85
C ALA A 2 -21.67 8.80 -32.37
N CYS A 3 -21.34 8.68 -31.08
CA CYS A 3 -20.17 9.37 -30.53
C CYS A 3 -18.86 8.77 -31.06
N THR A 4 -17.90 9.62 -31.42
CA THR A 4 -16.63 9.26 -32.08
C THR A 4 -15.48 8.93 -31.12
N ALA A 5 -15.70 9.01 -29.80
CA ALA A 5 -14.66 8.69 -28.83
C ALA A 5 -14.30 7.21 -28.88
N VAL A 6 -13.00 6.92 -28.85
CA VAL A 6 -12.47 5.56 -28.66
C VAL A 6 -12.83 5.15 -27.23
N ARG A 7 -13.38 3.94 -27.06
CA ARG A 7 -13.72 3.37 -25.75
C ARG A 7 -12.96 2.10 -25.51
N HIS A 8 -12.76 1.76 -24.25
CA HIS A 8 -12.21 0.48 -23.84
C HIS A 8 -13.04 -0.70 -24.38
N HIS A 9 -12.36 -1.76 -24.84
CA HIS A 9 -12.90 -2.96 -25.49
C HIS A 9 -13.97 -3.73 -24.71
N LYS A 10 -14.16 -3.42 -23.43
CA LYS A 10 -15.16 -4.05 -22.56
C LYS A 10 -16.56 -3.44 -22.71
N VAL A 11 -16.68 -2.34 -23.45
CA VAL A 11 -17.93 -1.59 -23.59
C VAL A 11 -18.28 -1.51 -25.08
N GLU A 12 -19.44 -2.06 -25.47
CA GLU A 12 -19.99 -1.83 -26.81
C GLU A 12 -20.05 -0.32 -27.09
N GLY A 13 -19.79 0.08 -28.34
CA GLY A 13 -19.58 1.47 -28.75
C GLY A 13 -20.54 2.49 -28.12
N CYS A 14 -20.09 3.73 -27.95
CA CYS A 14 -20.85 4.76 -27.24
C CYS A 14 -22.22 5.02 -27.88
N LYS A 15 -23.28 4.47 -27.28
CA LYS A 15 -24.68 4.63 -27.72
C LYS A 15 -25.26 6.03 -27.38
N LEU A 16 -24.49 6.87 -26.68
CA LEU A 16 -24.94 8.22 -26.30
C LEU A 16 -24.86 9.17 -27.49
N LYS A 17 -25.89 10.01 -27.63
CA LYS A 17 -25.95 11.02 -28.68
C LYS A 17 -24.79 12.03 -28.51
N PRO A 18 -24.05 12.34 -29.59
CA PRO A 18 -23.03 13.36 -29.56
C PRO A 18 -23.67 14.74 -29.35
N ILE A 19 -22.95 15.61 -28.65
CA ILE A 19 -23.39 16.97 -28.33
C ILE A 19 -22.48 17.99 -29.02
N GLN A 20 -21.15 17.79 -28.95
CA GLN A 20 -20.16 18.71 -29.52
C GLN A 20 -18.95 17.93 -30.02
N ASP A 21 -18.40 18.32 -31.18
CA ASP A 21 -17.22 17.70 -31.81
C ASP A 21 -17.33 16.18 -32.03
N GLY A 22 -18.55 15.66 -32.23
CA GLY A 22 -18.80 14.22 -32.31
C GLY A 22 -18.68 13.50 -30.96
N LEU A 23 -18.47 14.21 -29.84
CA LEU A 23 -18.38 13.65 -28.50
C LEU A 23 -19.72 13.76 -27.76
N CYS A 24 -20.10 12.72 -27.03
CA CYS A 24 -21.22 12.78 -26.08
C CYS A 24 -20.80 13.58 -24.82
N LYS A 25 -21.78 13.97 -23.99
CA LYS A 25 -21.55 14.74 -22.76
C LYS A 25 -20.41 14.17 -21.89
N MET A 26 -20.40 12.86 -21.72
CA MET A 26 -19.44 12.17 -20.87
C MET A 26 -18.00 12.28 -21.40
N HIS A 27 -17.78 12.02 -22.69
CA HIS A 27 -16.43 12.12 -23.27
C HIS A 27 -15.97 13.55 -23.46
N LEU A 28 -16.91 14.48 -23.71
CA LEU A 28 -16.60 15.90 -23.71
C LEU A 28 -16.10 16.34 -22.33
N ASN A 29 -16.74 15.87 -21.25
CA ASN A 29 -16.28 16.12 -19.90
C ASN A 29 -14.94 15.46 -19.61
N SER A 30 -14.70 14.23 -20.09
CA SER A 30 -13.39 13.56 -19.96
C SER A 30 -12.27 14.34 -20.65
N LYS A 31 -12.51 14.79 -21.89
CA LYS A 31 -11.59 15.67 -22.64
C LYS A 31 -11.31 16.96 -21.88
N LYS A 32 -12.36 17.62 -21.35
CA LYS A 32 -12.21 18.83 -20.52
C LYS A 32 -11.46 18.56 -19.21
N LEU A 33 -11.61 17.39 -18.61
CA LEU A 33 -10.96 17.05 -17.35
C LEU A 33 -9.46 16.83 -17.54
N LYS A 34 -9.08 16.17 -18.63
CA LYS A 34 -7.71 15.73 -18.92
C LYS A 34 -6.87 16.73 -19.68
N GLY A 35 -7.49 17.65 -20.41
CA GLY A 35 -6.78 18.56 -21.30
C GLY A 35 -6.74 18.01 -22.73
N PRO A 36 -6.61 18.87 -23.74
CA PRO A 36 -6.72 18.43 -25.13
C PRO A 36 -5.50 17.60 -25.56
N LYS A 37 -4.29 17.91 -25.07
CA LYS A 37 -3.06 17.16 -25.36
C LYS A 37 -3.11 15.74 -24.77
N GLU A 38 -3.37 15.62 -23.48
CA GLU A 38 -3.48 14.34 -22.76
C GLU A 38 -4.65 13.50 -23.25
N TRP A 39 -5.76 14.13 -23.67
CA TRP A 39 -6.88 13.41 -24.26
C TRP A 39 -6.48 12.70 -25.55
N ILE A 40 -5.67 13.32 -26.42
CA ILE A 40 -5.23 12.69 -27.68
C ILE A 40 -4.34 11.49 -27.38
N MET A 41 -3.44 11.59 -26.40
CA MET A 41 -2.63 10.46 -25.94
C MET A 41 -3.50 9.29 -25.45
N GLU A 42 -4.50 9.60 -24.61
CA GLU A 42 -5.42 8.57 -24.12
C GLU A 42 -6.22 7.91 -25.25
N GLN A 43 -6.66 8.68 -26.26
CA GLN A 43 -7.34 8.10 -27.42
C GLN A 43 -6.45 7.11 -28.17
N LEU A 44 -5.14 7.38 -28.28
CA LEU A 44 -4.18 6.48 -28.92
C LEU A 44 -4.02 5.18 -28.10
N ASP A 45 -3.85 5.32 -26.78
CA ASP A 45 -3.70 4.17 -25.89
C ASP A 45 -4.95 3.28 -25.88
N MET A 46 -6.14 3.88 -25.88
CA MET A 46 -7.38 3.11 -25.97
C MET A 46 -7.52 2.37 -27.30
N ARG A 47 -7.01 2.90 -28.43
CA ARG A 47 -7.03 2.18 -29.72
C ARG A 47 -6.12 0.96 -29.65
N PHE A 48 -4.92 1.14 -29.12
CA PHE A 48 -3.98 0.04 -28.94
C PHE A 48 -4.56 -1.07 -28.07
N GLU A 49 -5.12 -0.73 -26.90
CA GLU A 49 -5.73 -1.73 -26.00
C GLU A 49 -6.94 -2.43 -26.62
N ASN A 50 -7.69 -1.76 -27.51
CA ASN A 50 -8.78 -2.39 -28.23
C ASN A 50 -8.31 -3.39 -29.28
N GLU A 51 -7.35 -2.99 -30.13
CA GLU A 51 -6.78 -3.85 -31.15
C GLU A 51 -6.10 -5.07 -30.50
N ARG A 52 -5.35 -4.82 -29.41
CA ARG A 52 -4.70 -5.87 -28.62
C ARG A 52 -5.71 -6.84 -28.03
N PHE A 53 -6.83 -6.35 -27.50
CA PHE A 53 -7.89 -7.22 -26.99
C PHE A 53 -8.51 -8.11 -28.08
N ILE A 54 -8.75 -7.55 -29.27
CA ILE A 54 -9.29 -8.32 -30.40
C ILE A 54 -8.32 -9.44 -30.80
N LEU A 55 -7.02 -9.15 -30.91
CA LEU A 55 -6.00 -10.15 -31.22
C LEU A 55 -5.93 -11.22 -30.13
N ARG A 56 -5.94 -10.82 -28.85
CA ARG A 56 -5.97 -11.78 -27.72
C ARG A 56 -7.22 -12.66 -27.70
N LYS A 57 -8.35 -12.18 -28.22
CA LYS A 57 -9.54 -13.01 -28.40
C LYS A 57 -9.33 -14.05 -29.50
N GLN A 58 -8.76 -13.66 -30.63
CA GLN A 58 -8.42 -14.57 -31.73
C GLN A 58 -7.39 -15.63 -31.32
N GLU A 59 -6.42 -15.26 -30.50
CA GLU A 59 -5.45 -16.17 -29.88
C GLU A 59 -6.16 -17.25 -29.05
N LYS A 60 -7.15 -16.86 -28.24
CA LYS A 60 -7.98 -17.80 -27.47
C LYS A 60 -8.83 -18.71 -28.36
N ASP A 61 -9.21 -18.23 -29.53
CA ASP A 61 -9.93 -19.01 -30.55
C ASP A 61 -8.99 -19.92 -31.37
N GLY A 62 -7.70 -20.01 -31.00
CA GLY A 62 -6.72 -20.93 -31.59
C GLY A 62 -5.97 -20.38 -32.80
N LYS A 63 -6.09 -19.09 -33.13
CA LYS A 63 -5.30 -18.46 -34.19
C LYS A 63 -3.94 -18.04 -33.66
N ASP A 64 -2.88 -18.31 -34.41
CA ASP A 64 -1.59 -17.66 -34.16
C ASP A 64 -1.70 -16.20 -34.59
N VAL A 65 -1.44 -15.29 -33.64
CA VAL A 65 -1.48 -13.83 -33.83
C VAL A 65 -0.20 -13.16 -33.30
N SER A 66 0.87 -13.94 -33.13
CA SER A 66 2.11 -13.51 -32.50
C SER A 66 2.78 -12.37 -33.29
N GLU A 67 2.81 -12.47 -34.62
CA GLU A 67 3.34 -11.44 -35.51
C GLU A 67 2.49 -10.16 -35.46
N GLU A 68 1.16 -10.28 -35.50
CA GLU A 68 0.24 -9.15 -35.44
C GLU A 68 0.36 -8.38 -34.11
N LEU A 69 0.51 -9.10 -32.99
CA LEU A 69 0.75 -8.49 -31.68
C LEU A 69 2.09 -7.74 -31.63
N ALA A 70 3.13 -8.30 -32.24
CA ALA A 70 4.45 -7.65 -32.33
C ALA A 70 4.39 -6.38 -33.19
N VAL A 71 3.74 -6.46 -34.36
CA VAL A 71 3.53 -5.32 -35.26
C VAL A 71 2.68 -4.23 -34.60
N LEU A 72 1.60 -4.61 -33.90
CA LEU A 72 0.76 -3.67 -33.16
C LEU A 72 1.55 -2.93 -32.07
N SER A 73 2.36 -3.67 -31.31
CA SER A 73 3.20 -3.11 -30.24
C SER A 73 4.29 -2.17 -30.78
N LEU A 74 4.89 -2.50 -31.92
CA LEU A 74 5.86 -1.62 -32.58
C LEU A 74 5.18 -0.36 -33.12
N ARG A 75 4.03 -0.51 -33.79
CA ARG A 75 3.24 0.61 -34.33
C ARG A 75 2.82 1.57 -33.23
N TRP A 76 2.29 1.06 -32.12
CA TRP A 76 1.91 1.91 -30.98
C TRP A 76 3.12 2.66 -30.43
N ARG A 77 4.25 1.99 -30.18
CA ARG A 77 5.48 2.67 -29.72
C ARG A 77 5.91 3.80 -30.66
N MET A 78 5.90 3.57 -31.97
CA MET A 78 6.24 4.60 -32.95
C MET A 78 5.24 5.76 -32.98
N GLN A 79 3.93 5.46 -32.96
CA GLN A 79 2.88 6.47 -32.96
C GLN A 79 2.91 7.30 -31.68
N THR A 80 3.07 6.66 -30.53
CA THR A 80 3.16 7.31 -29.22
C THR A 80 4.39 8.20 -29.16
N SER A 81 5.57 7.72 -29.58
CA SER A 81 6.79 8.53 -29.64
C SER A 81 6.62 9.77 -30.54
N LYS A 82 6.12 9.58 -31.76
CA LYS A 82 5.87 10.68 -32.71
C LYS A 82 4.85 11.68 -32.16
N LEU A 83 3.78 11.18 -31.56
CA LEU A 83 2.73 12.02 -30.98
C LEU A 83 3.26 12.80 -29.78
N TYR A 84 4.02 12.17 -28.88
CA TYR A 84 4.66 12.87 -27.76
C TYR A 84 5.58 14.00 -28.23
N ALA A 85 6.45 13.73 -29.22
CA ALA A 85 7.31 14.76 -29.79
C ALA A 85 6.48 15.92 -30.35
N THR A 86 5.45 15.59 -31.15
CA THR A 86 4.56 16.60 -31.74
C THR A 86 3.83 17.40 -30.66
N VAL A 87 3.25 16.75 -29.66
CA VAL A 87 2.46 17.39 -28.59
C VAL A 87 3.32 18.28 -27.69
N ASN A 88 4.56 17.88 -27.43
CA ASN A 88 5.52 18.66 -26.65
C ASN A 88 6.02 19.88 -27.43
N ASP A 89 6.22 19.74 -28.73
CA ASP A 89 6.67 20.85 -29.61
C ASP A 89 5.52 21.82 -29.97
N MET A 90 4.27 21.40 -29.81
CA MET A 90 3.11 22.24 -30.06
C MET A 90 2.99 23.33 -28.98
N ALA A 91 2.97 24.59 -29.43
CA ALA A 91 2.62 25.73 -28.59
C ALA A 91 1.25 25.50 -27.91
N ASP A 92 1.15 25.94 -26.65
CA ASP A 92 -0.08 25.80 -25.89
C ASP A 92 -1.19 26.65 -26.49
N THR A 93 -2.33 26.01 -26.74
CA THR A 93 -3.53 26.71 -27.17
C THR A 93 -4.17 27.46 -25.99
N PRO A 94 -5.06 28.43 -26.24
CA PRO A 94 -5.86 29.03 -25.17
C PRO A 94 -6.62 28.00 -24.33
N ALA A 95 -7.02 26.87 -24.92
CA ALA A 95 -7.66 25.77 -24.21
C ALA A 95 -6.71 25.03 -23.27
N ASP A 96 -5.44 24.86 -23.65
CA ASP A 96 -4.39 24.26 -22.79
C ASP A 96 -4.09 25.15 -21.59
N VAL A 97 -3.99 26.47 -21.81
CA VAL A 97 -3.77 27.45 -20.75
C VAL A 97 -4.93 27.46 -19.78
N ALA A 98 -6.17 27.56 -20.29
CA ALA A 98 -7.38 27.55 -19.47
C ALA A 98 -7.52 26.23 -18.68
N TRP A 99 -7.19 25.10 -19.29
CA TRP A 99 -7.21 23.80 -18.61
C TRP A 99 -6.20 23.73 -17.46
N ARG A 100 -4.94 24.17 -17.67
CA ARG A 100 -3.93 24.18 -16.61
C ARG A 100 -4.34 25.09 -15.45
N GLN A 101 -4.87 26.27 -15.73
CA GLN A 101 -5.41 27.15 -14.70
C GLN A 101 -6.55 26.48 -13.93
N ALA A 102 -7.52 25.88 -14.62
CA ALA A 102 -8.61 25.14 -13.98
C ALA A 102 -8.13 23.91 -13.20
N ARG A 103 -7.02 23.27 -13.61
CA ARG A 103 -6.40 22.17 -12.86
C ARG A 103 -5.78 22.66 -11.56
N LEU A 104 -5.01 23.75 -11.60
CA LEU A 104 -4.42 24.37 -10.42
C LEU A 104 -5.49 24.80 -9.42
N ILE A 105 -6.58 25.43 -9.88
CA ILE A 105 -7.71 25.82 -9.03
C ILE A 105 -8.36 24.59 -8.37
N ARG A 106 -8.50 23.47 -9.09
CA ARG A 106 -9.04 22.21 -8.53
C ARG A 106 -8.10 21.56 -7.52
N GLU A 107 -6.80 21.64 -7.74
CA GLU A 107 -5.78 21.13 -6.81
C GLU A 107 -5.72 21.98 -5.53
N ASP A 108 -5.74 23.30 -5.66
CA ASP A 108 -5.82 24.24 -4.54
C ASP A 108 -7.11 24.04 -3.73
N ARG A 109 -8.25 23.90 -4.41
CA ARG A 109 -9.52 23.59 -3.73
C ARG A 109 -9.47 22.28 -2.97
N ARG A 110 -8.92 21.20 -3.56
CA ARG A 110 -8.78 19.90 -2.87
C ARG A 110 -7.87 20.03 -1.65
N ARG A 111 -6.74 20.74 -1.79
CA ARG A 111 -5.83 21.00 -0.67
C ARG A 111 -6.55 21.72 0.48
N ARG A 112 -7.32 22.77 0.19
CA ARG A 112 -8.13 23.47 1.21
C ARG A 112 -9.20 22.59 1.84
N GLU A 113 -9.87 21.75 1.06
CA GLU A 113 -10.86 20.80 1.58
C GLU A 113 -10.20 19.76 2.50
N ASP A 114 -9.00 19.30 2.16
CA ASP A 114 -8.21 18.37 2.98
C ASP A 114 -7.68 19.06 4.25
N GLU A 115 -7.22 20.32 4.17
CA GLU A 115 -6.85 21.14 5.33
C GLU A 115 -8.03 21.37 6.27
N ILE A 116 -9.22 21.72 5.74
CA ILE A 116 -10.44 21.87 6.55
C ILE A 116 -10.83 20.54 7.20
N ARG A 117 -10.70 19.43 6.48
CA ARG A 117 -11.00 18.10 7.03
C ARG A 117 -10.02 17.74 8.14
N PHE A 118 -8.75 18.02 7.94
CA PHE A 118 -7.71 17.81 8.94
C PHE A 118 -7.94 18.66 10.19
N GLU A 119 -8.24 19.95 10.02
CA GLU A 119 -8.51 20.85 11.14
C GLU A 119 -9.80 20.47 11.87
N ARG A 120 -10.84 20.05 11.15
CA ARG A 120 -12.07 19.52 11.77
C ARG A 120 -11.77 18.27 12.59
N HIS A 121 -11.01 17.33 12.05
CA HIS A 121 -10.63 16.13 12.77
C HIS A 121 -9.82 16.46 14.02
N ARG A 122 -8.87 17.39 13.90
CA ARG A 122 -8.09 17.92 15.02
C ARG A 122 -8.99 18.54 16.09
N GLN A 123 -9.96 19.37 15.70
CA GLN A 123 -10.91 19.99 16.64
C GLN A 123 -11.82 18.94 17.28
N GLU A 124 -12.31 17.95 16.53
CA GLU A 124 -13.10 16.84 17.08
C GLU A 124 -12.31 16.01 18.09
N VAL A 125 -11.00 15.82 17.89
CA VAL A 125 -10.13 15.17 18.87
C VAL A 125 -10.00 16.03 20.13
N LEU A 126 -9.80 17.34 19.99
CA LEU A 126 -9.76 18.27 21.12
C LEU A 126 -11.09 18.34 21.89
N ASP A 127 -12.22 18.40 21.17
CA ASP A 127 -13.57 18.41 21.77
C ASP A 127 -13.93 17.08 22.44
N ARG A 128 -13.34 15.97 21.99
CA ARG A 128 -13.40 14.68 22.71
C ARG A 128 -12.57 14.67 23.98
N GLN A 129 -11.50 15.45 24.04
CA GLN A 129 -10.64 15.61 25.21
C GLN A 129 -11.10 16.73 26.16
N ALA A 130 -12.10 17.55 25.78
CA ALA A 130 -12.62 18.61 26.63
C ALA A 130 -13.45 18.03 27.80
N PRO A 131 -13.18 18.41 29.06
CA PRO A 131 -13.77 17.79 30.25
C PRO A 131 -15.25 18.11 30.52
N TRP A 132 -15.91 18.93 29.69
CA TRP A 132 -17.28 19.38 29.92
C TRP A 132 -18.15 19.10 28.70
N ARG A 133 -19.05 18.12 28.82
CA ARG A 133 -20.17 17.94 27.88
C ARG A 133 -21.48 18.28 28.59
N PRO A 134 -22.38 19.05 27.95
CA PRO A 134 -23.72 19.22 28.48
C PRO A 134 -24.49 17.91 28.29
N VAL A 135 -24.81 17.24 29.39
CA VAL A 135 -25.84 16.20 29.41
C VAL A 135 -27.09 16.84 30.01
N ASP A 136 -28.15 16.97 29.21
CA ASP A 136 -29.49 17.39 29.64
C ASP A 136 -29.57 18.68 30.49
N GLY A 137 -28.79 19.70 30.15
CA GLY A 137 -28.96 21.06 30.70
C GLY A 137 -28.65 21.21 32.20
N LEU A 138 -28.09 20.20 32.85
CA LEU A 138 -27.57 20.30 34.22
C LEU A 138 -26.04 20.21 34.21
N TRP A 139 -25.42 21.22 34.82
CA TRP A 139 -24.01 21.18 35.20
C TRP A 139 -23.87 20.21 36.38
N ILE A 140 -23.56 18.95 36.10
CA ILE A 140 -23.27 17.96 37.14
C ILE A 140 -21.76 17.95 37.35
N ASP A 141 -21.33 18.19 38.59
CA ASP A 141 -19.97 17.85 39.05
C ASP A 141 -19.87 16.32 39.04
N ILE A 142 -19.41 15.77 37.92
CA ILE A 142 -18.92 14.40 37.88
C ILE A 142 -17.56 14.48 38.56
N PRO A 143 -17.35 13.85 39.73
CA PRO A 143 -16.03 13.80 40.33
C PRO A 143 -15.08 13.27 39.26
N PRO A 144 -13.94 13.92 39.02
CA PRO A 144 -13.04 13.50 37.96
C PRO A 144 -12.74 12.03 38.23
N LEU A 145 -13.12 11.17 37.28
CA LEU A 145 -12.38 9.92 37.13
C LEU A 145 -10.93 10.38 37.14
N ALA A 146 -10.16 9.91 38.14
CA ALA A 146 -8.75 10.23 38.27
C ALA A 146 -8.20 10.26 36.85
N PRO A 147 -7.65 11.40 36.38
CA PRO A 147 -7.32 11.55 34.98
C PRO A 147 -6.54 10.30 34.61
N ALA A 148 -7.06 9.52 33.67
CA ALA A 148 -6.22 8.57 32.97
C ALA A 148 -5.12 9.45 32.43
N VAL A 149 -3.98 9.45 33.12
CA VAL A 149 -2.78 10.14 32.67
C VAL A 149 -2.69 9.69 31.21
N PRO A 150 -2.72 10.61 30.23
CA PRO A 150 -2.50 10.22 28.87
C PRO A 150 -1.12 9.60 28.90
N VAL A 151 -1.10 8.27 28.92
CA VAL A 151 0.11 7.48 28.87
C VAL A 151 0.78 8.01 27.63
N GLU A 152 1.92 8.69 27.78
CA GLU A 152 2.61 9.23 26.62
C GLU A 152 2.78 8.06 25.63
N PHE A 153 2.77 8.29 24.32
CA PHE A 153 2.88 7.18 23.36
C PHE A 153 4.06 6.22 23.69
N HIS A 154 5.10 6.74 24.34
CA HIS A 154 6.28 6.00 24.79
C HIS A 154 6.12 5.22 26.12
N GLU A 155 5.03 5.42 26.85
CA GLU A 155 4.66 4.75 28.09
C GLU A 155 3.54 3.71 27.85
N ASP A 156 2.96 3.68 26.65
CA ASP A 156 1.92 2.72 26.28
C ASP A 156 2.53 1.33 26.12
N ASN A 157 2.20 0.45 27.05
CA ASN A 157 2.69 -0.93 27.05
C ASN A 157 2.13 -1.77 25.88
N GLN A 158 1.11 -1.26 25.17
CA GLN A 158 0.63 -1.85 23.91
C GLN A 158 1.41 -1.35 22.70
N ASN A 159 2.20 -0.29 22.86
CA ASN A 159 2.94 0.28 21.75
C ASN A 159 4.13 -0.59 21.36
N ILE A 160 4.16 -1.00 20.10
CA ILE A 160 5.28 -1.73 19.50
C ILE A 160 6.50 -0.82 19.21
N HIS A 161 6.34 0.50 19.28
CA HIS A 161 7.38 1.51 19.06
C HIS A 161 8.10 1.97 20.35
N LEU A 162 8.11 1.14 21.40
CA LEU A 162 8.92 1.41 22.59
C LEU A 162 10.41 1.38 22.25
N ALA A 163 11.18 2.35 22.75
CA ALA A 163 12.61 2.49 22.43
C ALA A 163 13.42 1.22 22.76
N VAL A 164 13.04 0.50 23.82
CA VAL A 164 13.66 -0.78 24.19
C VAL A 164 13.34 -1.86 23.17
N THR A 165 12.08 -2.04 22.80
CA THR A 165 11.65 -3.01 21.77
C THR A 165 12.33 -2.75 20.43
N VAL A 166 12.35 -1.48 20.00
CA VAL A 166 12.97 -1.09 18.73
C VAL A 166 14.48 -1.31 18.74
N ASN A 167 15.19 -0.86 19.78
CA ASN A 167 16.65 -0.92 19.80
C ASN A 167 17.21 -2.30 20.17
N GLU A 168 16.58 -3.02 21.10
CA GLU A 168 17.10 -4.28 21.62
C GLU A 168 16.61 -5.50 20.84
N VAL A 169 15.41 -5.45 20.26
CA VAL A 169 14.83 -6.57 19.50
C VAL A 169 14.95 -6.31 18.01
N VAL A 170 14.30 -5.25 17.51
CA VAL A 170 14.14 -5.04 16.05
C VAL A 170 15.47 -4.74 15.36
N LYS A 171 16.26 -3.78 15.87
CA LYS A 171 17.56 -3.42 15.26
C LYS A 171 18.56 -4.58 15.30
N LYS A 172 18.65 -5.33 16.40
CA LYS A 172 19.57 -6.48 16.51
C LYS A 172 19.18 -7.60 15.54
N THR A 173 17.89 -7.86 15.43
CA THR A 173 17.32 -8.78 14.45
C THR A 173 17.69 -8.36 13.03
N ILE A 174 17.44 -7.11 12.64
CA ILE A 174 17.80 -6.61 11.31
C ILE A 174 19.31 -6.72 11.07
N GLN A 175 20.12 -6.32 12.04
CA GLN A 175 21.58 -6.37 11.94
C GLN A 175 22.09 -7.80 11.72
N LYS A 176 21.43 -8.80 12.32
CA LYS A 176 21.75 -10.21 12.10
C LYS A 176 21.32 -10.66 10.71
N VAL A 177 20.11 -10.33 10.28
CA VAL A 177 19.59 -10.71 8.96
C VAL A 177 20.48 -10.15 7.83
N ILE A 178 20.92 -8.89 7.91
CA ILE A 178 21.76 -8.29 6.86
C ILE A 178 23.20 -8.83 6.80
N THR A 179 23.61 -9.70 7.73
CA THR A 179 24.91 -10.40 7.65
C THR A 179 24.87 -11.63 6.74
N ILE A 180 23.68 -12.05 6.33
CA ILE A 180 23.50 -13.18 5.40
C ILE A 180 24.14 -12.78 4.06
N PRO A 181 25.04 -13.61 3.50
CA PRO A 181 25.78 -13.25 2.29
C PRO A 181 24.85 -13.13 1.08
N VAL A 182 24.90 -11.98 0.40
CA VAL A 182 24.13 -11.70 -0.81
C VAL A 182 25.06 -11.61 -2.03
N PRO A 183 24.85 -12.43 -3.08
CA PRO A 183 25.61 -12.31 -4.33
C PRO A 183 25.35 -10.95 -5.00
N THR A 184 26.33 -10.43 -5.74
CA THR A 184 26.27 -9.09 -6.36
C THR A 184 25.06 -8.85 -7.25
N GLU A 185 24.57 -9.89 -7.94
CA GLU A 185 23.38 -9.81 -8.79
C GLU A 185 22.04 -9.73 -8.03
N TYR A 186 22.06 -10.04 -6.73
CA TYR A 186 20.93 -9.91 -5.82
C TYR A 186 21.07 -8.69 -4.90
N GLY A 187 22.26 -8.06 -4.83
CA GLY A 187 22.50 -6.95 -3.93
C GLY A 187 21.73 -5.69 -4.31
N HIS A 188 21.00 -5.15 -3.34
CA HIS A 188 20.31 -3.87 -3.44
C HIS A 188 21.29 -2.77 -3.83
N ASN A 189 20.90 -2.02 -4.85
CA ASN A 189 21.57 -0.81 -5.28
C ASN A 189 20.53 0.11 -5.92
N MET A 190 20.81 1.42 -5.92
CA MET A 190 19.87 2.42 -6.42
C MET A 190 19.92 2.61 -7.95
N ASP A 191 20.97 2.13 -8.61
CA ASP A 191 21.22 2.38 -10.03
C ASP A 191 20.63 1.28 -10.94
N THR A 192 20.52 0.07 -10.41
CA THR A 192 20.20 -1.17 -11.12
C THR A 192 19.31 -2.06 -10.23
N LEU A 193 18.11 -2.35 -10.71
CA LEU A 193 17.21 -3.25 -10.00
C LEU A 193 17.78 -4.67 -9.89
N SER A 194 17.86 -5.21 -8.67
CA SER A 194 18.32 -6.58 -8.43
C SER A 194 17.30 -7.61 -8.91
N LYS A 195 17.72 -8.89 -8.99
CA LYS A 195 16.81 -10.01 -9.31
C LYS A 195 15.78 -10.29 -8.20
N THR A 196 16.06 -9.88 -6.95
CA THR A 196 15.29 -10.27 -5.76
C THR A 196 13.79 -9.97 -5.88
N PRO A 197 13.34 -8.72 -6.16
CA PRO A 197 11.91 -8.42 -6.15
C PRO A 197 11.14 -9.19 -7.24
N GLY A 198 11.76 -9.34 -8.42
CA GLY A 198 11.17 -10.08 -9.53
C GLY A 198 11.00 -11.58 -9.22
N GLU A 199 12.02 -12.20 -8.62
CA GLU A 199 11.94 -13.60 -8.17
C GLU A 199 10.90 -13.79 -7.08
N ILE A 200 10.84 -12.90 -6.08
CA ILE A 200 9.83 -12.98 -5.01
C ILE A 200 8.42 -12.88 -5.58
N ILE A 201 8.16 -11.90 -6.44
CA ILE A 201 6.84 -11.73 -7.07
C ILE A 201 6.42 -13.00 -7.84
N ALA A 202 7.36 -13.60 -8.58
CA ALA A 202 7.10 -14.79 -9.38
C ALA A 202 6.93 -16.07 -8.52
N GLU A 203 7.84 -16.32 -7.57
CA GLU A 203 7.85 -17.54 -6.76
C GLU A 203 6.79 -17.53 -5.66
N CYS A 204 6.61 -16.40 -4.97
CA CYS A 204 5.60 -16.28 -3.91
C CYS A 204 4.19 -16.11 -4.47
N LYS A 205 4.04 -15.77 -5.75
CA LYS A 205 2.73 -15.48 -6.39
C LYS A 205 1.95 -14.46 -5.57
N LEU A 206 2.57 -13.31 -5.33
CA LEU A 206 2.00 -12.22 -4.53
C LEU A 206 0.76 -11.63 -5.20
N SER A 207 -0.16 -11.11 -4.40
CA SER A 207 -1.21 -10.23 -4.90
C SER A 207 -0.63 -8.99 -5.60
N ILE A 208 -1.39 -8.37 -6.51
CA ILE A 208 -0.96 -7.14 -7.23
C ILE A 208 -0.64 -6.01 -6.24
N ALA A 209 -1.45 -5.89 -5.16
CA ALA A 209 -1.26 -4.87 -4.15
C ALA A 209 0.05 -5.08 -3.36
N ALA A 210 0.30 -6.32 -2.91
CA ALA A 210 1.53 -6.67 -2.20
C ALA A 210 2.77 -6.52 -3.10
N GLY A 211 2.70 -6.96 -4.36
CA GLY A 211 3.79 -6.80 -5.32
C GLY A 211 4.12 -5.34 -5.61
N LYS A 212 3.10 -4.46 -5.68
CA LYS A 212 3.32 -3.02 -5.84
C LYS A 212 4.00 -2.41 -4.61
N LEU A 213 3.51 -2.73 -3.40
CA LEU A 213 4.08 -2.24 -2.15
C LEU A 213 5.52 -2.72 -1.97
N LEU A 214 5.80 -3.99 -2.26
CA LEU A 214 7.14 -4.57 -2.24
C LEU A 214 8.09 -3.76 -3.13
N MET A 215 7.71 -3.50 -4.38
CA MET A 215 8.52 -2.72 -5.32
C MET A 215 8.75 -1.29 -4.81
N GLU A 216 7.70 -0.62 -4.35
CA GLU A 216 7.78 0.74 -3.80
C GLU A 216 8.78 0.83 -2.65
N LYS A 217 8.69 -0.08 -1.67
CA LYS A 217 9.59 -0.12 -0.52
C LYS A 217 11.01 -0.56 -0.89
N TYR A 218 11.15 -1.50 -1.83
CA TYR A 218 12.46 -1.95 -2.30
C TYR A 218 13.24 -0.84 -3.01
N THR A 219 12.56 -0.04 -3.84
CA THR A 219 13.22 1.06 -4.57
C THR A 219 13.38 2.34 -3.75
N SER A 220 12.94 2.33 -2.49
CA SER A 220 13.08 3.48 -1.60
C SER A 220 14.49 3.54 -0.99
N ASN A 221 15.07 4.73 -0.94
CA ASN A 221 16.29 5.02 -0.19
C ASN A 221 16.02 5.41 1.28
N GLU A 222 14.76 5.31 1.74
CA GLU A 222 14.35 5.63 3.10
C GLU A 222 15.23 4.91 4.14
N THR A 223 15.74 5.69 5.09
CA THR A 223 16.38 5.17 6.31
C THR A 223 15.31 4.83 7.32
N ILE A 224 15.24 3.55 7.72
CA ILE A 224 14.27 3.08 8.72
C ILE A 224 15.03 2.83 10.03
N TYR A 225 14.49 3.30 11.16
CA TYR A 225 15.10 3.22 12.49
C TYR A 225 16.51 3.87 12.59
N ASP A 226 16.78 4.90 11.79
CA ASP A 226 18.10 5.56 11.69
C ASP A 226 19.23 4.59 11.30
N MET A 227 18.88 3.50 10.60
CA MET A 227 19.86 2.56 10.02
C MET A 227 20.34 3.06 8.64
N VAL A 228 21.01 2.19 7.88
CA VAL A 228 21.57 2.53 6.56
C VAL A 228 20.48 2.84 5.53
N GLU A 229 20.83 3.67 4.53
CA GLU A 229 19.96 3.94 3.39
C GLU A 229 19.61 2.65 2.63
N GLY A 230 18.36 2.55 2.17
CA GLY A 230 17.87 1.36 1.46
C GLY A 230 17.81 0.10 2.32
N ILE A 231 17.73 0.23 3.66
CA ILE A 231 17.75 -0.90 4.59
C ILE A 231 16.67 -1.94 4.26
N TYR A 232 15.48 -1.51 3.82
CA TYR A 232 14.42 -2.43 3.42
C TYR A 232 14.87 -3.39 2.31
N GLY A 233 15.48 -2.85 1.25
CA GLY A 233 15.97 -3.65 0.13
C GLY A 233 17.08 -4.61 0.54
N LYS A 234 18.06 -4.12 1.33
CA LYS A 234 19.16 -4.94 1.86
C LYS A 234 18.67 -6.10 2.72
N THR A 235 17.71 -5.83 3.60
CA THR A 235 17.08 -6.86 4.44
C THR A 235 16.32 -7.85 3.57
N LEU A 236 15.53 -7.39 2.60
CA LEU A 236 14.79 -8.26 1.69
C LEU A 236 15.71 -9.20 0.89
N ASP A 237 16.82 -8.70 0.36
CA ASP A 237 17.78 -9.52 -0.38
C ASP A 237 18.38 -10.61 0.51
N SER A 238 18.75 -10.25 1.73
CA SER A 238 19.32 -11.16 2.72
C SER A 238 18.32 -12.26 3.10
N VAL A 239 17.07 -11.88 3.37
CA VAL A 239 15.97 -12.82 3.62
C VAL A 239 15.78 -13.75 2.43
N TRP A 240 15.73 -13.21 1.21
CA TRP A 240 15.54 -14.03 0.01
C TRP A 240 16.67 -15.02 -0.21
N GLN A 241 17.93 -14.60 -0.02
CA GLN A 241 19.07 -15.52 -0.13
C GLN A 241 19.02 -16.64 0.92
N TYR A 242 18.59 -16.35 2.14
CA TYR A 242 18.39 -17.39 3.13
C TYR A 242 17.35 -18.42 2.68
N ILE A 243 16.19 -17.94 2.22
CA ILE A 243 15.09 -18.79 1.76
C ILE A 243 15.54 -19.69 0.61
N LYS A 244 16.30 -19.15 -0.35
CA LYS A 244 16.80 -19.92 -1.50
C LYS A 244 17.73 -21.06 -1.11
N ASN A 245 18.54 -20.86 -0.07
CA ASN A 245 19.55 -21.81 0.39
C ASN A 245 19.05 -22.74 1.50
N SER A 246 17.83 -22.52 2.02
CA SER A 246 17.25 -23.31 3.10
C SER A 246 16.64 -24.63 2.60
N SER A 247 16.76 -25.69 3.40
CA SER A 247 16.03 -26.95 3.19
C SER A 247 14.51 -26.77 3.26
N ASP A 248 14.06 -25.76 4.00
CA ASP A 248 12.64 -25.49 4.26
C ASP A 248 12.07 -24.42 3.33
N LYS A 249 12.70 -24.22 2.17
CA LYS A 249 12.36 -23.18 1.18
C LYS A 249 10.85 -23.03 0.95
N ALA A 250 10.12 -24.14 0.79
CA ALA A 250 8.69 -24.10 0.50
C ALA A 250 7.86 -23.49 1.64
N VAL A 251 8.22 -23.78 2.90
CA VAL A 251 7.56 -23.22 4.09
C VAL A 251 7.88 -21.74 4.18
N LEU A 252 9.16 -21.38 4.05
CA LEU A 252 9.62 -20.01 4.13
C LEU A 252 9.04 -19.11 3.03
N ILE A 253 8.86 -19.62 1.80
CA ILE A 253 8.15 -18.89 0.74
C ILE A 253 6.71 -18.58 1.13
N LYS A 254 6.03 -19.54 1.76
CA LYS A 254 4.65 -19.35 2.23
C LYS A 254 4.61 -18.30 3.34
N THR A 255 5.54 -18.37 4.29
CA THR A 255 5.66 -17.38 5.37
C THR A 255 5.96 -15.99 4.82
N LEU A 256 6.96 -15.87 3.94
CA LEU A 256 7.29 -14.60 3.27
C LEU A 256 6.08 -14.02 2.52
N LYS A 257 5.33 -14.86 1.81
CA LYS A 257 4.10 -14.42 1.14
C LYS A 257 3.12 -13.81 2.15
N THR A 258 2.82 -14.51 3.24
CA THR A 258 1.87 -14.04 4.25
C THR A 258 2.33 -12.70 4.83
N GLU A 259 3.59 -12.59 5.24
CA GLU A 259 4.14 -11.35 5.78
C GLU A 259 4.07 -10.18 4.79
N LEU A 260 4.35 -10.43 3.51
CA LEU A 260 4.27 -9.40 2.46
C LEU A 260 2.83 -8.98 2.12
N GLU A 261 1.85 -9.88 2.26
CA GLU A 261 0.44 -9.56 2.02
C GLU A 261 -0.19 -8.81 3.18
N ASP A 262 0.18 -9.16 4.42
CA ASP A 262 -0.29 -8.48 5.63
C ASP A 262 0.32 -7.09 5.81
N ASN A 263 1.48 -6.83 5.18
CA ASN A 263 2.13 -5.52 5.17
C ASN A 263 1.29 -4.40 4.51
N ILE A 264 0.23 -4.74 3.78
CA ILE A 264 -0.62 -3.77 3.10
C ILE A 264 -1.28 -2.84 4.12
N GLY A 265 -0.95 -1.56 4.05
CA GLY A 265 -1.47 -0.53 4.96
C GLY A 265 -0.63 -0.31 6.22
N MET A 266 0.46 -1.05 6.41
CA MET A 266 1.40 -0.83 7.51
C MET A 266 2.44 0.26 7.19
N CYS A 267 3.01 0.86 8.23
CA CYS A 267 4.10 1.83 8.11
C CYS A 267 5.43 1.16 7.68
N ALA A 268 6.43 1.96 7.30
CA ALA A 268 7.73 1.45 6.84
C ALA A 268 8.46 0.60 7.90
N GLN A 269 8.35 1.01 9.17
CA GLN A 269 8.89 0.29 10.32
C GLN A 269 8.27 -1.10 10.48
N GLY A 270 6.94 -1.19 10.44
CA GLY A 270 6.23 -2.47 10.51
C GLY A 270 6.54 -3.39 9.34
N ASN A 271 6.64 -2.82 8.13
CA ASN A 271 7.05 -3.56 6.92
C ASN A 271 8.42 -4.22 7.08
N LEU A 272 9.39 -3.49 7.65
CA LEU A 272 10.74 -4.00 7.87
C LEU A 272 10.79 -5.08 8.96
N THR A 273 10.04 -4.90 10.06
CA THR A 273 9.97 -5.89 11.14
C THR A 273 9.38 -7.21 10.64
N ARG A 274 8.28 -7.17 9.87
CA ARG A 274 7.65 -8.38 9.31
C ARG A 274 8.55 -9.16 8.37
N LEU A 275 9.45 -8.50 7.62
CA LEU A 275 10.46 -9.23 6.83
C LEU A 275 11.37 -10.10 7.71
N CYS A 276 11.70 -9.62 8.90
CA CYS A 276 12.56 -10.36 9.81
C CYS A 276 11.82 -11.53 10.46
N ASN A 277 10.51 -11.42 10.67
CA ASN A 277 9.67 -12.47 11.26
C ASN A 277 9.68 -13.75 10.40
N VAL A 278 9.94 -13.64 9.10
CA VAL A 278 10.10 -14.79 8.18
C VAL A 278 11.23 -15.73 8.63
N LEU A 279 12.29 -15.19 9.22
CA LEU A 279 13.47 -15.95 9.66
C LEU A 279 13.45 -16.22 11.18
N GLN A 280 12.38 -15.86 11.87
CA GLN A 280 12.25 -16.12 13.29
C GLN A 280 12.22 -17.63 13.55
N GLY A 281 13.09 -18.11 14.43
CA GLY A 281 13.27 -19.55 14.71
C GLY A 281 14.14 -20.30 13.70
N TYR A 282 14.63 -19.64 12.65
CA TYR A 282 15.58 -20.20 11.68
C TYR A 282 17.02 -19.72 11.90
N LEU A 283 17.19 -18.48 12.34
CA LEU A 283 18.49 -17.97 12.76
C LEU A 283 18.67 -18.21 14.26
N ASP A 284 19.80 -18.81 14.64
CA ASP A 284 20.20 -18.97 16.05
C ASP A 284 20.22 -17.61 16.75
N ASP A 285 20.06 -17.55 18.07
CA ASP A 285 20.14 -16.34 18.91
C ASP A 285 19.39 -15.10 18.37
N MET A 286 18.23 -15.28 17.75
CA MET A 286 17.32 -14.17 17.45
C MET A 286 16.58 -13.78 18.72
N PRO A 287 16.46 -12.48 19.05
CA PRO A 287 15.63 -12.06 20.16
C PRO A 287 14.17 -12.48 19.89
N ALA A 288 13.47 -12.92 20.94
CA ALA A 288 12.06 -13.25 20.83
C ALA A 288 11.24 -11.99 20.49
N PRO A 289 10.21 -12.10 19.65
CA PRO A 289 9.31 -10.99 19.38
C PRO A 289 8.65 -10.51 20.69
N SER A 290 8.36 -9.21 20.75
CA SER A 290 7.74 -8.64 21.95
C SER A 290 6.31 -9.17 22.14
N ILE A 291 5.84 -9.20 23.40
CA ILE A 291 4.45 -9.60 23.70
C ILE A 291 3.46 -8.69 22.94
N ALA A 292 3.74 -7.39 22.87
CA ALA A 292 2.90 -6.45 22.13
C ALA A 292 2.81 -6.78 20.63
N GLU A 293 3.92 -7.19 20.01
CA GLU A 293 3.94 -7.63 18.61
C GLU A 293 3.13 -8.91 18.41
N ILE A 294 3.33 -9.92 19.27
CA ILE A 294 2.58 -11.18 19.22
C ILE A 294 1.07 -10.95 19.36
N LEU A 295 0.66 -10.16 20.35
CA LEU A 295 -0.76 -9.85 20.58
C LEU A 295 -1.34 -8.98 19.45
N GLY A 296 -0.54 -8.07 18.90
CA GLY A 296 -0.91 -7.25 17.74
C GLY A 296 -1.27 -8.06 16.50
N ASP A 297 -0.69 -9.24 16.31
CA ASP A 297 -1.07 -10.14 15.20
C ASP A 297 -2.24 -11.06 15.55
N LEU A 298 -2.29 -11.56 16.79
CA LEU A 298 -3.24 -12.61 17.18
C LEU A 298 -4.63 -12.09 17.59
N LEU A 299 -4.72 -10.87 18.11
CA LEU A 299 -5.99 -10.32 18.62
C LEU A 299 -6.90 -9.72 17.53
N PRO A 300 -6.42 -8.94 16.54
CA PRO A 300 -7.31 -8.31 15.56
C PRO A 300 -8.23 -9.25 14.78
N PRO A 301 -7.80 -10.46 14.35
CA PRO A 301 -8.68 -11.41 13.66
C PRO A 301 -9.92 -11.80 14.48
N LEU A 302 -9.84 -11.75 15.81
CA LEU A 302 -10.94 -12.11 16.70
C LEU A 302 -12.12 -11.12 16.63
N ILE A 303 -11.94 -9.92 16.09
CA ILE A 303 -13.01 -8.92 15.93
C ILE A 303 -14.16 -9.45 15.05
N ASN A 304 -13.87 -10.43 14.18
CA ASN A 304 -14.84 -11.08 13.32
C ASN A 304 -15.75 -12.09 14.05
N ILE A 305 -15.48 -12.39 15.33
CA ILE A 305 -16.31 -13.28 16.14
C ILE A 305 -17.47 -12.48 16.73
N THR A 306 -18.70 -12.75 16.30
CA THR A 306 -19.90 -11.99 16.71
C THR A 306 -20.25 -12.16 18.19
N ASP A 307 -20.00 -13.34 18.77
CA ASP A 307 -20.26 -13.61 20.19
C ASP A 307 -19.12 -13.04 21.05
N LEU A 308 -19.44 -11.99 21.82
CA LEU A 308 -18.51 -11.31 22.71
C LEU A 308 -17.92 -12.21 23.81
N THR A 309 -18.69 -13.20 24.28
CA THR A 309 -18.21 -14.14 25.31
C THR A 309 -17.15 -15.06 24.72
N VAL A 310 -17.42 -15.60 23.53
CA VAL A 310 -16.47 -16.46 22.80
C VAL A 310 -15.23 -15.68 22.35
N ARG A 311 -15.41 -14.42 21.93
CA ARG A 311 -14.31 -13.52 21.56
C ARG A 311 -13.39 -13.27 22.76
N ARG A 312 -13.96 -12.91 23.92
CA ARG A 312 -13.22 -12.67 25.16
C ARG A 312 -12.46 -13.91 25.63
N GLU A 313 -13.12 -15.07 25.65
CA GLU A 313 -12.47 -16.32 26.09
C GLU A 313 -11.28 -16.69 25.20
N LYS A 314 -11.41 -16.54 23.87
CA LYS A 314 -10.29 -16.78 22.94
C LYS A 314 -9.14 -15.79 23.13
N ALA A 315 -9.45 -14.51 23.36
CA ALA A 315 -8.42 -13.50 23.63
C ALA A 315 -7.66 -13.82 24.94
N LEU A 316 -8.38 -14.18 26.00
CA LEU A 316 -7.79 -14.62 27.27
C LEU A 316 -6.95 -15.90 27.10
N GLN A 317 -7.40 -16.85 26.28
CA GLN A 317 -6.64 -18.05 25.98
C GLN A 317 -5.29 -17.71 25.32
N ILE A 318 -5.29 -16.82 24.32
CA ILE A 318 -4.06 -16.34 23.66
C ILE A 318 -3.14 -15.65 24.67
N MET A 319 -3.68 -14.74 25.49
CA MET A 319 -2.91 -14.04 26.52
C MET A 319 -2.27 -14.98 27.54
N ARG A 320 -3.01 -16.02 27.99
CA ARG A 320 -2.47 -17.06 28.88
C ARG A 320 -1.37 -17.88 28.21
N THR A 321 -1.55 -18.26 26.94
CA THR A 321 -0.53 -18.99 26.17
C THR A 321 0.78 -18.21 26.05
N HIS A 322 0.70 -16.87 25.99
CA HIS A 322 1.87 -16.00 25.89
C HIS A 322 2.32 -15.38 27.23
N ASN A 323 1.83 -15.90 28.36
CA ASN A 323 2.19 -15.48 29.72
C ASN A 323 1.97 -13.98 30.01
N VAL A 324 0.91 -13.39 29.45
CA VAL A 324 0.52 -12.00 29.74
C VAL A 324 -0.01 -11.92 31.18
N PRO A 325 0.57 -11.07 32.05
CA PRO A 325 0.10 -10.88 33.43
C PRO A 325 -1.38 -10.47 33.49
N GLU A 326 -2.14 -11.01 34.46
CA GLU A 326 -3.59 -10.77 34.57
C GLU A 326 -3.94 -9.27 34.71
N ASP A 327 -3.11 -8.52 35.43
CA ASP A 327 -3.23 -7.07 35.62
C ASP A 327 -3.02 -6.26 34.33
N GLN A 328 -2.45 -6.88 33.28
CA GLN A 328 -2.28 -6.28 31.97
C GLN A 328 -3.29 -6.79 30.94
N GLN A 329 -4.12 -7.79 31.25
CA GLN A 329 -5.03 -8.36 30.24
C GLN A 329 -6.17 -7.41 29.87
N ASP A 330 -6.69 -6.65 30.83
CA ASP A 330 -7.85 -5.78 30.61
C ASP A 330 -7.59 -4.69 29.57
N MET A 331 -6.38 -4.09 29.54
CA MET A 331 -6.02 -3.08 28.52
C MET A 331 -6.10 -3.64 27.09
N TRP A 332 -5.76 -4.91 26.87
CA TRP A 332 -5.83 -5.55 25.56
C TRP A 332 -7.25 -5.97 25.19
N LEU A 333 -8.08 -6.28 26.19
CA LEU A 333 -9.47 -6.65 25.97
C LEU A 333 -10.34 -5.43 25.64
N GLU A 334 -10.07 -4.27 26.23
CA GLU A 334 -10.86 -3.04 25.98
C GLU A 334 -10.96 -2.70 24.49
N ALA A 335 -9.84 -2.73 23.76
CA ALA A 335 -9.81 -2.44 22.32
C ALA A 335 -10.54 -3.49 21.47
N LEU A 336 -10.65 -4.73 21.94
CA LEU A 336 -11.26 -5.84 21.22
C LEU A 336 -12.78 -5.96 21.46
N MET A 337 -13.25 -5.37 22.56
CA MET A 337 -14.63 -5.45 23.05
C MET A 337 -15.44 -4.18 22.79
N ALA A 338 -14.79 -3.09 22.36
CA ALA A 338 -15.41 -1.91 21.76
C ALA A 338 -16.07 -2.26 20.41
#